data_AF-N6U1A4-F1
#
_entry.id   AF-N6U1A4-F1
#
_cell.length_a   1.000
_cell.length_b   1.000
_cell.length_c   1.000
_cell.angle_alpha   90.00
_cell.angle_beta   90.00
_cell.angle_gamma   90.00
#
_symmetry.space_group_name_H-M   'P 1'
#
loop_
_entity.id
_entity.type
_entity.pdbx_description
1 polymer ?
#
loop_
_entity_poly.entity_id
_entity_poly.type
_entity_poly.pdbx_seq_one_letter_code
_entity_poly.pdbx_strand_id
1 'polypeptide(L)'
;MGAKRRLHRGYTGSRSNLERLLKVWRAVENIQLDEPPPEMDVSEPVRDPDTGHMISSVVAAALCIKPRDLLTDRQARKVNALKQGSRAFAIMRGLAMRFNGILRSTGSQALDEWIDDAIDTELTAIMRFASVLRRDIDAVRNAIELPWSNGQAEGQINRLKMLKRAMYGRAGPELMRARMMPLNHRN
;
A
#
# COMPACT_ATOMS: atom_id res chain seq x y z
N MET A 1 -33.53 17.37 23.99
CA MET A 1 -33.57 16.71 25.32
C MET A 1 -32.78 15.43 25.22
N GLY A 2 -31.74 15.26 26.05
CA GLY A 2 -31.02 13.97 26.18
C GLY A 2 -29.56 13.95 25.68
N ALA A 3 -28.65 13.97 26.66
CA ALA A 3 -27.30 13.38 26.62
C ALA A 3 -26.11 14.23 26.15
N LYS A 4 -25.91 15.37 26.83
CA LYS A 4 -24.61 15.63 27.47
C LYS A 4 -24.21 14.39 28.29
N ARG A 5 -23.08 13.74 27.96
CA ARG A 5 -22.12 13.11 28.90
C ARG A 5 -21.05 12.34 28.12
N ARG A 6 -19.89 12.99 27.92
CA ARG A 6 -18.54 12.40 27.97
C ARG A 6 -17.52 13.48 27.64
N LEU A 7 -17.23 14.34 28.62
CA LEU A 7 -16.13 15.30 28.57
C LEU A 7 -15.26 15.09 29.82
N HIS A 8 -14.64 13.91 29.89
CA HIS A 8 -13.57 13.60 30.83
C HIS A 8 -12.62 12.62 30.16
N ARG A 9 -11.74 13.15 29.31
CA ARG A 9 -10.39 12.64 29.01
C ARG A 9 -9.76 13.65 28.06
N GLY A 10 -8.75 14.35 28.56
CA GLY A 10 -8.06 15.45 27.88
C GLY A 10 -7.44 14.99 26.56
N TYR A 11 -8.14 15.26 25.47
CA TYR A 11 -7.56 15.27 24.14
C TYR A 11 -7.45 16.73 23.69
N THR A 12 -6.33 17.36 24.04
CA THR A 12 -5.90 18.64 23.46
C THR A 12 -5.32 18.38 22.08
N GLY A 13 -6.18 18.07 21.12
CA GLY A 13 -5.84 18.08 19.71
C GLY A 13 -5.63 19.52 19.26
N SER A 14 -4.38 19.86 18.92
CA SER A 14 -3.99 21.18 18.44
C SER A 14 -4.83 21.62 17.23
N ARG A 15 -5.62 22.68 17.40
CA ARG A 15 -6.42 23.33 16.34
C ARG A 15 -5.60 23.62 15.09
N SER A 16 -4.29 23.84 15.26
CA SER A 16 -3.32 24.13 14.21
C SER A 16 -3.15 23.00 13.18
N ASN A 17 -3.32 21.74 13.58
CA ASN A 17 -3.15 20.61 12.64
C ASN A 17 -4.40 20.42 11.78
N LEU A 18 -5.57 20.69 12.36
CA LEU A 18 -6.86 20.64 11.67
C LEU A 18 -7.00 21.86 10.74
N GLU A 19 -6.56 23.04 11.17
CA GLU A 19 -6.45 24.22 10.31
C GLU A 19 -5.46 24.01 9.16
N ARG A 20 -4.30 23.38 9.39
CA ARG A 20 -3.34 23.04 8.31
C ARG A 20 -3.97 22.10 7.28
N LEU A 21 -4.69 21.09 7.73
CA LEU A 21 -5.32 20.10 6.85
C LEU A 21 -6.50 20.71 6.09
N LEU A 22 -7.29 21.57 6.74
CA LEU A 22 -8.35 22.36 6.10
C LEU A 22 -7.81 23.44 5.17
N LYS A 23 -6.61 23.98 5.41
CA LYS A 23 -5.98 24.96 4.51
C LYS A 23 -5.54 24.31 3.20
N VAL A 24 -5.05 23.07 3.25
CA VAL A 24 -4.75 22.28 2.05
C VAL A 24 -6.04 21.99 1.29
N TRP A 25 -7.12 21.62 1.98
CA TRP A 25 -8.42 21.38 1.35
C TRP A 25 -9.04 22.65 0.75
N ARG A 26 -9.02 23.77 1.48
CA ARG A 26 -9.48 25.08 0.98
C ARG A 26 -8.62 25.62 -0.15
N ALA A 27 -7.31 25.30 -0.17
CA ALA A 27 -6.43 25.65 -1.29
C ALA A 27 -6.76 24.82 -2.54
N VAL A 28 -7.18 23.56 -2.39
CA VAL A 28 -7.70 22.73 -3.49
C VAL A 28 -9.06 23.23 -3.98
N GLU A 29 -9.90 23.77 -3.08
CA GLU A 29 -11.18 24.41 -3.42
C GLU A 29 -11.04 25.81 -4.05
N ASN A 30 -9.94 26.53 -3.79
CA ASN A 30 -9.68 27.89 -4.30
C ASN A 30 -8.75 27.94 -5.53
N ILE A 31 -8.41 26.80 -6.13
CA ILE A 31 -7.84 26.84 -7.49
C ILE A 31 -8.97 27.22 -8.44
N GLN A 32 -8.79 28.36 -9.09
CA GLN A 32 -9.77 29.08 -9.89
C GLN A 32 -10.49 28.17 -10.90
N LEU A 33 -11.81 28.33 -10.92
CA LEU A 33 -12.83 27.76 -11.81
C LEU A 33 -12.75 28.26 -13.27
N ASP A 34 -11.58 28.58 -13.81
CA ASP A 34 -11.45 29.13 -15.18
C ASP A 34 -10.63 28.26 -16.14
N GLU A 35 -10.19 27.08 -15.72
CA GLU A 35 -9.63 26.07 -16.60
C GLU A 35 -10.50 24.82 -16.46
N PRO A 36 -11.13 24.31 -17.53
CA PRO A 36 -11.86 23.06 -17.44
C PRO A 36 -10.90 22.03 -16.83
N PRO A 37 -11.30 21.29 -15.78
CA PRO A 37 -10.43 20.29 -15.18
C PRO A 37 -9.89 19.43 -16.32
N PRO A 38 -8.55 19.18 -16.38
CA PRO A 38 -7.99 18.34 -17.43
C PRO A 38 -8.85 17.10 -17.45
N GLU A 39 -9.50 16.81 -18.59
CA GLU A 39 -10.51 15.77 -18.71
C GLU A 39 -9.99 14.53 -17.97
N MET A 40 -10.40 14.39 -16.71
CA MET A 40 -10.15 13.19 -15.99
C MET A 40 -11.07 12.26 -16.74
N ASP A 41 -10.49 11.41 -17.57
CA ASP A 41 -11.14 10.24 -18.14
C ASP A 41 -11.64 9.42 -16.95
N VAL A 42 -12.78 9.85 -16.39
CA VAL A 42 -13.57 9.11 -15.43
C VAL A 42 -14.26 8.04 -16.26
N SER A 43 -13.44 7.09 -16.72
CA SER A 43 -13.92 5.84 -17.29
C SER A 43 -15.01 5.32 -16.37
N GLU A 44 -16.18 5.04 -16.94
CA GLU A 44 -17.34 4.62 -16.16
C GLU A 44 -16.96 3.49 -15.19
N PRO A 45 -17.46 3.54 -13.94
CA PRO A 45 -17.11 2.52 -12.94
C PRO A 45 -17.55 1.14 -13.41
N VAL A 46 -16.57 0.26 -13.61
CA VAL A 46 -16.78 -1.09 -14.14
C VAL A 46 -17.72 -1.90 -13.25
N ARG A 47 -18.69 -2.56 -13.86
CA ARG A 47 -19.68 -3.40 -13.18
C ARG A 47 -19.25 -4.86 -13.13
N ASP A 48 -19.64 -5.52 -12.04
CA ASP A 48 -19.43 -6.94 -11.83
C ASP A 48 -20.38 -7.73 -12.77
N PRO A 49 -19.85 -8.60 -13.65
CA PRO A 49 -20.68 -9.34 -14.60
C PRO A 49 -21.68 -10.30 -13.94
N ASP A 50 -21.40 -10.76 -12.71
CA ASP A 50 -22.29 -11.71 -12.02
C ASP A 50 -23.40 -11.00 -11.22
N THR A 51 -23.22 -9.73 -10.83
CA THR A 51 -24.17 -9.02 -9.94
C THR A 51 -24.68 -7.68 -10.47
N GLY A 52 -24.06 -7.13 -11.52
CA GLY A 52 -24.37 -5.80 -12.06
C GLY A 52 -23.95 -4.62 -11.18
N HIS A 53 -23.50 -4.87 -9.95
CA HIS A 53 -23.02 -3.84 -9.03
C HIS A 53 -21.64 -3.31 -9.45
N MET A 54 -21.36 -2.06 -9.08
CA MET A 54 -20.04 -1.46 -9.30
C MET A 54 -18.96 -2.25 -8.53
N ILE A 55 -17.84 -2.53 -9.21
CA ILE A 55 -16.68 -3.12 -8.55
C ILE A 55 -16.00 -2.04 -7.73
N SER A 56 -15.85 -2.27 -6.42
CA SER A 56 -15.19 -1.29 -5.56
C SER A 56 -13.70 -1.15 -5.89
N SER A 57 -13.14 0.03 -5.65
CA SER A 57 -11.72 0.31 -5.84
C SER A 57 -10.82 -0.64 -5.04
N VAL A 58 -11.23 -1.00 -3.82
CA VAL A 58 -10.50 -1.95 -2.96
C VAL A 58 -10.48 -3.35 -3.57
N VAL A 59 -11.61 -3.81 -4.12
CA VAL A 59 -11.70 -5.10 -4.80
C VAL A 59 -10.87 -5.08 -6.08
N ALA A 60 -10.96 -4.01 -6.87
CA ALA A 60 -10.14 -3.85 -8.07
C ALA A 60 -8.64 -3.88 -7.74
N ALA A 61 -8.18 -3.12 -6.73
CA ALA A 61 -6.78 -3.10 -6.31
C ALA A 61 -6.31 -4.49 -5.85
N ALA A 62 -7.10 -5.20 -5.03
CA ALA A 62 -6.77 -6.55 -4.59
C ALA A 62 -6.67 -7.54 -5.77
N LEU A 63 -7.59 -7.46 -6.73
CA LEU A 63 -7.58 -8.28 -7.93
C LEU A 63 -6.44 -7.90 -8.90
N CYS A 64 -5.96 -6.66 -8.87
CA CYS A 64 -4.86 -6.18 -9.70
C CYS A 64 -3.55 -6.91 -9.39
N ILE A 65 -3.28 -7.18 -8.11
CA ILE A 65 -2.04 -7.84 -7.66
C ILE A 65 -2.18 -9.35 -7.43
N LYS A 66 -3.40 -9.89 -7.45
CA LYS A 66 -3.63 -11.32 -7.19
C LYS A 66 -3.16 -12.19 -8.39
N PRO A 67 -2.28 -13.19 -8.18
CA PRO A 67 -1.85 -14.12 -9.24
C PRO A 67 -3.01 -14.89 -9.87
N ARG A 68 -2.86 -15.31 -11.13
CA ARG A 68 -3.95 -15.93 -11.92
C ARG A 68 -4.37 -17.30 -11.38
N ASP A 69 -3.41 -18.08 -10.91
CA ASP A 69 -3.56 -19.39 -10.29
C ASP A 69 -4.36 -19.37 -8.98
N LEU A 70 -4.44 -18.21 -8.32
CA LEU A 70 -5.18 -18.05 -7.08
C LEU A 70 -6.58 -17.42 -7.26
N LEU A 71 -6.96 -17.08 -8.50
CA LEU A 71 -8.26 -16.51 -8.78
C LEU A 71 -9.32 -17.60 -8.82
N THR A 72 -10.47 -17.34 -8.18
CA THR A 72 -11.68 -18.11 -8.47
C THR A 72 -12.25 -17.70 -9.82
N ASP A 73 -13.06 -18.55 -10.45
CA ASP A 73 -13.70 -18.24 -11.75
C ASP A 73 -14.47 -16.91 -11.71
N ARG A 74 -15.17 -16.67 -10.59
CA ARG A 74 -15.88 -15.40 -10.34
C ARG A 74 -14.92 -14.21 -10.34
N GLN A 75 -13.78 -14.33 -9.65
CA GLN A 75 -12.78 -13.27 -9.62
C GLN A 75 -12.12 -13.07 -10.99
N ALA A 76 -11.89 -14.15 -11.75
CA ALA A 76 -11.36 -14.09 -13.10
C ALA A 76 -12.31 -13.32 -14.04
N ARG A 77 -13.62 -13.54 -13.95
CA ARG A 77 -14.62 -12.75 -14.70
C ARG A 77 -14.58 -11.27 -14.35
N LYS A 78 -14.49 -10.91 -13.06
CA LYS A 78 -14.32 -9.51 -12.64
C LYS A 78 -13.03 -8.89 -13.18
N VAL A 79 -11.92 -9.62 -13.15
CA VAL A 79 -10.64 -9.17 -13.73
C VAL A 79 -10.79 -8.93 -15.23
N ASN A 80 -11.50 -9.79 -15.95
CA ASN A 80 -11.74 -9.60 -17.39
C ASN A 80 -12.60 -8.37 -17.65
N ALA A 81 -13.68 -8.16 -16.89
CA ALA A 81 -14.49 -6.95 -16.97
C ALA A 81 -13.65 -5.68 -16.70
N LEU A 82 -12.81 -5.69 -15.65
CA LEU A 82 -11.92 -4.56 -15.32
C LEU A 82 -10.90 -4.27 -16.42
N LYS A 83 -10.36 -5.30 -17.08
CA LYS A 83 -9.44 -5.13 -18.21
C LYS A 83 -10.12 -4.53 -19.44
N GLN A 84 -11.38 -4.88 -19.69
CA GLN A 84 -12.17 -4.34 -20.81
C GLN A 84 -12.60 -2.90 -20.54
N GLY A 85 -13.00 -2.59 -19.30
CA GLY A 85 -13.48 -1.27 -18.93
C GLY A 85 -12.39 -0.25 -18.56
N SER A 86 -11.14 -0.66 -18.37
CA SER A 86 -10.04 0.27 -18.06
C SER A 86 -8.71 -0.19 -18.63
N ARG A 87 -8.19 0.59 -19.59
CA ARG A 87 -6.84 0.43 -20.15
C ARG A 87 -5.77 0.54 -19.05
N ALA A 88 -5.93 1.50 -18.14
CA ALA A 88 -5.03 1.70 -17.01
C ALA A 88 -4.97 0.46 -16.10
N PHE A 89 -6.12 -0.16 -15.80
CA PHE A 89 -6.15 -1.40 -15.01
C PHE A 89 -5.43 -2.55 -15.72
N ALA A 90 -5.64 -2.71 -17.03
CA ALA A 90 -5.00 -3.76 -17.81
C ALA A 90 -3.46 -3.62 -17.79
N ILE A 91 -2.95 -2.40 -17.99
CA ILE A 91 -1.52 -2.08 -17.93
C ILE A 91 -0.98 -2.34 -16.52
N MET A 92 -1.61 -1.75 -15.49
CA MET A 92 -1.18 -1.89 -14.09
C MET A 92 -1.12 -3.35 -13.66
N ARG A 93 -2.12 -4.16 -14.03
CA ARG A 93 -2.13 -5.58 -13.74
C ARG A 93 -1.02 -6.32 -14.48
N GLY A 94 -0.77 -5.99 -15.75
CA GLY A 94 0.34 -6.57 -16.52
C GLY A 94 1.69 -6.34 -15.82
N LEU A 95 1.95 -5.08 -15.43
CA LEU A 95 3.16 -4.73 -14.68
C LEU A 95 3.24 -5.43 -13.33
N ALA A 96 2.15 -5.46 -12.55
CA ALA A 96 2.13 -6.12 -11.25
C ALA A 96 2.42 -7.62 -11.35
N MET A 97 1.93 -8.29 -12.40
CA MET A 97 2.20 -9.72 -12.63
C MET A 97 3.65 -9.97 -13.04
N ARG A 98 4.20 -9.15 -13.93
CA ARG A 98 5.63 -9.24 -14.32
C ARG A 98 6.54 -8.99 -13.13
N PHE A 99 6.26 -7.95 -12.33
CA PHE A 99 7.03 -7.61 -11.14
C PHE A 99 7.02 -8.74 -10.11
N ASN A 100 5.85 -9.31 -9.82
CA ASN A 100 5.74 -10.49 -8.93
C ASN A 100 6.53 -11.70 -9.47
N GLY A 101 6.58 -11.88 -10.78
CA GLY A 101 7.41 -12.91 -11.41
C GLY A 101 8.89 -12.68 -11.14
N ILE A 102 9.37 -11.45 -11.32
CA ILE A 102 10.76 -11.04 -11.07
C ILE A 102 11.13 -11.27 -9.59
N LEU A 103 10.29 -10.84 -8.66
CA LEU A 103 10.54 -11.01 -7.21
C LEU A 103 10.58 -12.47 -6.75
N ARG A 104 9.98 -13.40 -7.51
CA ARG A 104 10.00 -14.84 -7.21
C ARG A 104 11.10 -15.57 -7.98
N SER A 105 11.75 -14.90 -8.92
CA SER A 105 12.88 -15.46 -9.66
C SER A 105 14.16 -15.33 -8.82
N THR A 106 15.22 -16.03 -9.25
CA THR A 106 16.56 -15.92 -8.65
C THR A 106 17.47 -14.96 -9.41
N GLY A 107 16.95 -14.22 -10.40
CA GLY A 107 17.74 -13.35 -11.27
C GLY A 107 17.11 -11.97 -11.43
N SER A 108 17.88 -10.92 -11.18
CA SER A 108 17.39 -9.54 -11.22
C SER A 108 17.43 -8.88 -12.61
N GLN A 109 17.85 -9.62 -13.65
CA GLN A 109 18.11 -9.10 -14.99
C GLN A 109 16.89 -8.41 -15.63
N ALA A 110 15.69 -8.92 -15.40
CA ALA A 110 14.45 -8.35 -15.96
C ALA A 110 13.92 -7.13 -15.17
N LEU A 111 14.58 -6.74 -14.07
CA LEU A 111 14.13 -5.65 -13.20
C LEU A 111 14.31 -4.28 -13.85
N ASP A 112 15.45 -4.04 -14.52
CA ASP A 112 15.72 -2.76 -15.17
C ASP A 112 14.74 -2.50 -16.32
N GLU A 113 14.53 -3.51 -17.18
CA GLU A 113 13.54 -3.44 -18.26
C GLU A 113 12.12 -3.19 -17.72
N TRP A 114 11.77 -3.83 -16.60
CA TRP A 114 10.48 -3.61 -15.97
C TRP A 114 10.32 -2.19 -15.42
N ILE A 115 11.39 -1.60 -14.86
CA ILE A 115 11.39 -0.22 -14.36
C ILE A 115 11.21 0.76 -15.51
N ASP A 116 11.93 0.56 -16.63
CA ASP A 116 11.82 1.41 -17.82
C ASP A 116 10.40 1.36 -18.38
N ASP A 117 9.85 0.16 -18.60
CA ASP A 117 8.46 -0.03 -19.04
C ASP A 117 7.46 0.65 -18.09
N ALA A 118 7.68 0.56 -16.78
CA ALA A 118 6.80 1.11 -15.77
C ALA A 118 6.80 2.66 -15.77
N ILE A 119 7.95 3.28 -16.05
CA ILE A 119 8.09 4.73 -16.21
C ILE A 119 7.38 5.20 -17.48
N ASP A 120 7.41 4.42 -18.55
CA ASP A 120 6.83 4.79 -19.85
C ASP A 120 5.29 4.66 -19.89
N THR A 121 4.66 4.05 -18.88
CA THR A 121 3.19 3.84 -18.88
C THR A 121 2.34 5.09 -18.70
N GLU A 122 2.94 6.26 -18.43
CA GLU A 122 2.27 7.53 -18.11
C GLU A 122 1.34 7.49 -16.87
N LEU A 123 1.22 6.33 -16.21
CA LEU A 123 0.45 6.16 -14.99
C LEU A 123 1.26 6.71 -13.81
N THR A 124 0.98 7.94 -13.39
CA THR A 124 1.76 8.70 -12.39
C THR A 124 2.09 7.89 -11.13
N ALA A 125 1.15 7.08 -10.62
CA ALA A 125 1.37 6.25 -9.44
C ALA A 125 2.44 5.16 -9.68
N ILE A 126 2.41 4.54 -10.85
CA ILE A 126 3.38 3.51 -11.26
C ILE A 126 4.74 4.14 -11.55
N MET A 127 4.77 5.26 -12.27
CA MET A 127 6.01 6.00 -12.56
C MET A 127 6.74 6.40 -11.28
N ARG A 128 6.01 6.93 -10.29
CA ARG A 128 6.58 7.29 -8.97
C ARG A 128 7.12 6.06 -8.25
N PHE A 129 6.38 4.95 -8.28
CA PHE A 129 6.84 3.70 -7.70
C PHE A 129 8.13 3.21 -8.37
N ALA A 130 8.17 3.17 -9.69
CA ALA A 130 9.34 2.75 -10.46
C ALA A 130 10.55 3.68 -10.23
N SER A 131 10.32 4.99 -10.11
CA SER A 131 11.39 5.96 -9.81
C SER A 131 12.02 5.73 -8.45
N VAL A 132 11.20 5.44 -7.42
CA VAL A 132 11.70 5.07 -6.08
C VAL A 132 12.44 3.74 -6.14
N LEU A 133 11.88 2.76 -6.85
CA LEU A 133 12.50 1.45 -7.01
C LEU A 133 13.87 1.54 -7.69
N ARG A 134 14.00 2.40 -8.70
CA ARG A 134 15.27 2.64 -9.40
C ARG A 134 16.32 3.27 -8.50
N ARG A 135 15.93 4.18 -7.61
CA ARG A 135 16.83 4.79 -6.64
C ARG A 135 17.43 3.76 -5.69
N ASP A 136 16.65 2.77 -5.29
CA ASP A 136 17.03 1.73 -4.34
C ASP A 136 17.32 0.38 -5.02
N ILE A 137 17.73 0.40 -6.30
CA ILE A 137 17.84 -0.79 -7.17
C ILE A 137 18.71 -1.89 -6.56
N ASP A 138 19.85 -1.53 -5.95
CA ASP A 138 20.77 -2.51 -5.36
C ASP A 138 20.14 -3.24 -4.17
N ALA A 139 19.32 -2.55 -3.38
CA ALA A 139 18.58 -3.18 -2.28
C ALA A 139 17.55 -4.17 -2.80
N VAL A 140 16.88 -3.84 -3.92
CA VAL A 140 15.88 -4.71 -4.55
C VAL A 140 16.54 -5.93 -5.20
N ARG A 141 17.67 -5.75 -5.90
CA ARG A 141 18.46 -6.85 -6.46
C ARG A 141 18.92 -7.81 -5.37
N ASN A 142 19.47 -7.27 -4.28
CA ASN A 142 19.86 -8.08 -3.12
C ASN A 142 18.68 -8.84 -2.52
N ALA A 143 17.48 -8.25 -2.48
CA ALA A 143 16.28 -8.94 -1.99
C ALA A 143 15.81 -10.08 -2.91
N ILE A 144 16.18 -10.08 -4.19
CA ILE A 144 15.88 -11.13 -5.17
C ILE A 144 16.96 -12.24 -5.14
N GLU A 145 18.23 -11.83 -5.11
CA GLU A 145 19.37 -12.74 -5.30
C GLU A 145 19.81 -13.42 -4.00
N LEU A 146 19.64 -12.76 -2.86
CA LEU A 146 20.06 -13.30 -1.57
C LEU A 146 18.94 -14.09 -0.90
N PRO A 147 19.27 -15.19 -0.19
CA PRO A 147 18.29 -15.96 0.57
C PRO A 147 17.84 -15.26 1.87
N TRP A 148 18.42 -14.10 2.19
CA TRP A 148 18.21 -13.39 3.46
C TRP A 148 17.03 -12.43 3.34
N SER A 149 16.09 -12.52 4.29
CA SER A 149 14.99 -11.56 4.43
C SER A 149 15.12 -10.75 5.71
N ASN A 150 14.66 -9.50 5.68
CA ASN A 150 14.55 -8.66 6.88
C ASN A 150 13.43 -9.12 7.83
N GLY A 151 12.69 -10.18 7.50
CA GLY A 151 11.53 -10.65 8.27
C GLY A 151 11.84 -11.00 9.73
N GLN A 152 13.02 -11.58 10.00
CA GLN A 152 13.45 -11.84 11.37
C GLN A 152 13.66 -10.54 12.17
N ALA A 153 14.37 -9.58 11.58
CA ALA A 153 14.62 -8.28 12.21
C ALA A 153 13.31 -7.51 12.43
N GLU A 154 12.44 -7.47 11.43
CA GLU A 154 11.11 -6.86 11.52
C GLU A 154 10.23 -7.54 12.57
N GLY A 155 10.28 -8.87 12.67
CA GLY A 155 9.60 -9.64 13.69
C GLY A 155 10.04 -9.24 15.11
N GLN A 156 11.35 -9.13 15.33
CA GLN A 156 11.89 -8.68 16.62
C GLN A 156 11.50 -7.22 16.92
N ILE A 157 11.56 -6.33 15.92
CA ILE A 157 11.13 -4.93 16.05
C ILE A 157 9.64 -4.86 16.38
N ASN A 158 8.79 -5.67 15.75
CA ASN A 158 7.36 -5.70 16.02
C ASN A 158 7.06 -6.24 17.41
N ARG A 159 7.76 -7.29 17.86
CA ARG A 159 7.65 -7.81 19.23
C ARG A 159 8.05 -6.75 20.26
N LEU A 160 9.16 -6.06 20.03
CA LEU A 160 9.62 -4.94 20.85
C LEU A 160 8.56 -3.82 20.92
N LYS A 161 8.04 -3.40 19.76
CA LYS A 161 7.00 -2.37 19.65
C LYS A 161 5.71 -2.77 20.37
N MET A 162 5.30 -4.04 20.26
CA MET A 162 4.13 -4.58 20.97
C MET A 162 4.34 -4.53 22.48
N LEU A 163 5.50 -5.00 22.96
CA LEU A 163 5.83 -5.00 24.38
C LEU A 163 5.84 -3.58 24.95
N LYS A 164 6.47 -2.63 24.25
CA LYS A 164 6.47 -1.22 24.63
C LYS A 164 5.05 -0.64 24.73
N ARG A 165 4.16 -0.99 23.80
CA ARG A 165 2.74 -0.57 23.82
C ARG A 165 1.97 -1.18 24.98
N ALA A 166 2.15 -2.47 25.26
CA ALA A 166 1.53 -3.15 26.41
C ALA A 166 1.97 -2.54 27.75
N MET A 167 3.17 -1.96 27.79
CA MET A 167 3.75 -1.33 28.97
C MET A 167 3.56 0.19 29.00
N TYR A 168 2.67 0.74 28.17
CA TYR A 168 2.36 2.17 28.08
C TYR A 168 3.60 3.05 27.85
N GLY A 169 4.63 2.51 27.19
CA GLY A 169 5.89 3.22 26.94
C GLY A 169 6.80 3.41 28.16
N ARG A 170 6.46 2.85 29.33
CA ARG A 170 7.20 3.05 30.59
C ARG A 170 8.32 2.04 30.85
N ALA A 171 8.53 1.10 29.92
CA ALA A 171 9.58 0.09 30.06
C ALA A 171 10.96 0.70 29.74
N GLY A 172 11.86 0.69 30.73
CA GLY A 172 13.28 0.98 30.54
C GLY A 172 14.03 -0.12 29.79
N PRO A 173 15.28 0.13 29.35
CA PRO A 173 16.07 -0.81 28.55
C PRO A 173 16.27 -2.18 29.23
N GLU A 174 16.51 -2.21 30.55
CA GLU A 174 16.73 -3.45 31.29
C GLU A 174 15.46 -4.31 31.32
N LEU A 175 14.32 -3.68 31.58
CA LEU A 175 13.02 -4.36 31.63
C LEU A 175 12.59 -4.88 30.25
N MET A 176 12.91 -4.13 29.19
CA MET A 176 12.70 -4.57 27.83
C MET A 176 13.56 -5.79 27.48
N ARG A 177 14.85 -5.76 27.86
CA ARG A 177 15.79 -6.87 27.66
C ARG A 177 15.32 -8.13 28.39
N ALA A 178 14.94 -8.00 29.66
CA ALA A 178 14.45 -9.11 30.48
C ALA A 178 13.22 -9.80 29.88
N ARG A 179 12.32 -9.04 29.25
CA ARG A 179 11.12 -9.59 28.61
C ARG A 179 11.35 -10.05 27.18
N MET A 180 12.39 -9.55 26.50
CA MET A 180 12.73 -9.97 25.15
C MET A 180 13.56 -11.25 25.11
N MET A 181 14.46 -11.47 26.06
CA MET A 181 15.28 -12.68 26.11
C MET A 181 14.45 -13.90 26.54
N PRO A 182 14.65 -15.08 25.93
CA PRO A 182 14.15 -16.33 26.49
C PRO A 182 14.66 -16.48 27.93
N LEU A 183 13.79 -16.87 28.85
CA LEU A 183 14.24 -17.24 30.19
C LEU A 183 15.04 -18.53 30.04
N ASN A 184 16.36 -18.46 30.20
CA ASN A 184 17.19 -19.66 30.29
C ASN A 184 16.76 -20.43 31.55
N HIS A 185 15.89 -21.43 31.39
CA HIS A 185 15.65 -22.42 32.43
C HIS A 185 16.90 -23.32 32.47
N ARG A 186 17.83 -22.97 33.36
CA ARG A 186 18.91 -23.88 33.75
C ARG A 186 18.24 -24.99 34.59
N ASN A 187 18.19 -26.20 34.05
CA ASN A 187 17.99 -27.41 34.84
C ASN A 187 19.24 -27.69 35.67
#